data_AF-A0A956JH60-F1
#
_entry.id   AF-A0A956JH60-F1
#
_cell.length_a   1.000
_cell.length_b   1.000
_cell.length_c   1.000
_cell.angle_alpha   90.00
_cell.angle_beta   90.00
_cell.angle_gamma   90.00
#
_symmetry.space_group_name_H-M   'P 1'
#
loop_
_entity.id
_entity.type
_entity.pdbx_description
1 polymer ?
#
loop_
_entity_poly.entity_id
_entity_poly.type
_entity_poly.pdbx_seq_one_letter_code
_entity_poly.pdbx_strand_id
1 'polypeptide(L)' 'LAEIRGTQSVQDENPEDKYESLSKYGRDLTQVAKQGKLDPIIGRDVEIRRAIQVLSRRTKNNPVLIGDPGVGKTAI' A
#
# COMPACT_ATOMS: atom_id res chain seq x y z
N LEU A 1 -26.77 1.28 -10.65
CA LEU A 1 -26.32 2.47 -11.42
C LEU A 1 -25.26 3.19 -10.59
N ALA A 2 -23.98 2.93 -10.89
CA ALA A 2 -22.83 3.85 -10.77
C ALA A 2 -21.50 3.05 -10.80
N GLU A 3 -21.05 2.80 -12.02
CA GLU A 3 -19.64 2.93 -12.43
C GLU A 3 -18.56 2.02 -11.80
N ILE A 4 -18.40 0.91 -12.49
CA ILE A 4 -17.11 0.34 -12.91
C ILE A 4 -16.11 1.46 -13.26
N ARG A 5 -15.07 1.64 -12.44
CA ARG A 5 -13.78 2.24 -12.80
C ARG A 5 -12.73 1.52 -11.94
N GLY A 6 -11.79 0.73 -12.43
CA GLY A 6 -11.18 0.64 -13.75
C GLY A 6 -9.66 0.65 -13.53
N THR A 7 -9.04 -0.53 -13.38
CA THR A 7 -7.61 -0.88 -13.65
C THR A 7 -7.13 -2.22 -13.07
N GLN A 8 -7.97 -3.04 -12.40
CA GLN A 8 -7.62 -4.46 -12.27
C GLN A 8 -8.04 -5.18 -13.55
N SER A 9 -7.11 -5.28 -14.50
CA SER A 9 -7.13 -6.42 -15.42
C SER A 9 -7.00 -7.67 -14.55
N VAL A 10 -8.13 -8.29 -14.19
CA VAL A 10 -8.15 -9.65 -13.68
C VAL A 10 -7.84 -10.52 -14.89
N GLN A 11 -6.55 -10.69 -15.14
CA GLN A 11 -6.02 -11.48 -16.24
C GLN A 11 -5.10 -12.53 -15.61
N ASP A 12 -5.66 -13.33 -14.71
CA ASP A 12 -4.96 -14.46 -14.10
C ASP A 12 -5.94 -15.63 -14.00
N GLU A 13 -5.56 -16.75 -14.59
CA GLU A 13 -6.36 -17.99 -14.63
C GLU A 13 -6.56 -18.64 -13.25
N ASN A 14 -5.79 -18.26 -12.21
CA ASN A 14 -5.94 -18.78 -10.84
C ASN A 14 -5.72 -17.69 -9.77
N PRO A 15 -6.77 -17.00 -9.31
CA PRO A 15 -6.66 -16.03 -8.22
C PRO A 15 -6.30 -16.65 -6.86
N GLU A 16 -6.57 -17.96 -6.66
CA GLU A 16 -6.27 -18.67 -5.41
C GLU A 16 -4.77 -18.85 -5.18
N ASP A 17 -4.01 -19.25 -6.21
CA ASP A 17 -2.54 -19.43 -6.13
C ASP A 17 -1.82 -18.11 -5.82
N LYS A 18 -2.33 -16.98 -6.34
CA LYS A 18 -1.80 -15.65 -6.01
C LYS A 18 -2.08 -15.24 -4.57
N TYR A 19 -3.25 -15.57 -4.05
CA TYR A 19 -3.60 -15.32 -2.65
C TYR A 19 -2.69 -16.11 -1.71
N GLU A 20 -2.44 -17.39 -2.01
CA GLU A 20 -1.52 -18.22 -1.25
C GLU A 20 -0.10 -17.65 -1.28
N SER A 21 0.37 -17.20 -2.45
CA SER A 21 1.70 -16.59 -2.62
C SER A 21 1.88 -15.30 -1.81
N LEU A 22 0.88 -14.42 -1.80
CA LEU A 22 0.90 -13.19 -1.00
C LEU A 22 0.90 -13.49 0.50
N SER A 23 0.17 -14.51 0.94
CA SER A 23 0.16 -14.92 2.34
C SER A 23 1.49 -15.55 2.78
N LYS A 24 2.15 -16.27 1.87
CA LYS A 24 3.39 -17.00 2.14
C LYS A 24 4.61 -16.08 2.20
N TYR A 25 4.65 -15.04 1.37
CA TYR A 25 5.82 -14.16 1.24
C TYR A 25 5.56 -12.71 1.63
N GLY A 26 4.31 -12.30 1.76
CA GLY A 26 3.91 -10.94 2.11
C GLY A 26 3.42 -10.81 3.54
N ARG A 27 3.47 -9.58 4.07
CA ARG A 27 2.82 -9.20 5.33
C ARG A 27 1.74 -8.18 5.02
N ASP A 28 0.49 -8.49 5.35
CA ASP A 28 -0.64 -7.57 5.14
C ASP A 28 -0.68 -6.50 6.26
N LEU A 29 -0.14 -5.32 5.95
CA LEU A 29 -0.13 -4.19 6.88
C LEU A 29 -1.53 -3.63 7.14
N THR A 30 -2.48 -3.78 6.22
CA THR A 30 -3.86 -3.30 6.39
C THR A 30 -4.60 -4.13 7.44
N GLN A 31 -4.39 -5.44 7.44
CA GLN A 31 -4.93 -6.32 8.49
C GLN A 31 -4.31 -6.02 9.85
N VAL A 32 -3.00 -5.82 9.93
CA VAL A 32 -2.31 -5.48 11.18
C VAL A 32 -2.81 -4.13 11.73
N ALA A 33 -3.04 -3.15 10.85
CA ALA A 33 -3.63 -1.86 11.21
C ALA A 33 -5.05 -2.02 11.80
N LYS A 34 -5.90 -2.82 11.14
CA LYS A 34 -7.27 -3.11 11.61
C LYS A 34 -7.29 -3.79 12.98
N GLN A 35 -6.28 -4.61 13.29
CA GLN A 35 -6.12 -5.26 14.59
C GLN A 35 -5.54 -4.32 15.67
N GLY A 36 -5.17 -3.08 15.33
CA GLY A 36 -4.55 -2.13 16.26
C GLY A 36 -3.14 -2.51 16.70
N LYS A 37 -2.47 -3.39 15.94
CA LYS A 37 -1.11 -3.88 16.26
C LYS A 37 0.01 -3.07 15.58
N LEU A 38 -0.33 -2.04 14.81
CA LEU A 38 0.65 -1.10 14.29
C LEU A 38 0.92 -0.02 15.32
N ASP A 39 2.19 0.31 15.51
CA ASP A 39 2.60 1.42 16.35
C ASP A 39 2.07 2.74 15.78
N PRO A 40 1.62 3.67 16.63
CA PRO A 40 1.12 4.96 16.17
C PRO A 40 2.24 5.78 15.53
N ILE A 41 1.93 6.38 14.37
CA ILE A 41 2.88 7.18 13.62
C ILE A 41 2.73 8.65 14.07
N ILE A 42 3.83 9.25 14.53
CA ILE A 42 3.85 10.62 15.05
C ILE A 42 4.66 11.51 14.10
N GLY A 43 4.08 12.62 13.65
CA GLY A 43 4.79 13.69 12.94
C GLY A 43 5.14 13.41 11.46
N ARG A 44 4.45 12.47 10.80
CA ARG A 44 4.66 12.12 9.37
C ARG A 44 3.52 12.55 8.43
N ASP A 45 2.73 13.53 8.85
CA ASP A 45 1.52 13.92 8.14
C ASP A 45 1.79 14.45 6.72
N VAL A 46 2.95 15.07 6.49
CA VAL A 46 3.32 15.64 5.18
C VAL A 46 3.69 14.53 4.21
N GLU A 47 4.52 13.58 4.64
CA GLU A 47 4.94 12.44 3.84
C GLU A 47 3.76 11.52 3.50
N ILE A 48 2.91 11.22 4.48
CA ILE A 48 1.70 10.41 4.28
C ILE A 48 0.77 11.10 3.26
N ARG A 49 0.48 12.39 3.44
CA ARG A 49 -0.33 13.15 2.46
C ARG A 49 0.30 13.15 1.08
N ARG A 50 1.62 13.26 0.98
CA ARG A 50 2.32 13.22 -0.30
C ARG A 50 2.24 11.86 -0.96
N ALA A 51 2.38 10.77 -0.21
CA ALA A 51 2.22 9.41 -0.70
C ALA A 51 0.81 9.19 -1.27
N ILE A 52 -0.23 9.59 -0.53
CA ILE A 52 -1.63 9.52 -0.97
C ILE A 52 -1.84 10.33 -2.27
N GLN A 53 -1.27 11.53 -2.35
CA GLN A 53 -1.34 12.36 -3.54
C GLN A 53 -0.67 11.70 -4.76
N VAL A 54 0.49 11.06 -4.57
CA VAL A 54 1.21 10.35 -5.64
C VAL A 54 0.42 9.12 -6.11
N LEU A 55 -0.09 8.32 -5.18
CA LEU A 55 -0.93 7.14 -5.48
C LEU A 55 -2.17 7.50 -6.30
N SER A 56 -2.70 8.71 -6.10
CA SER A 56 -3.89 9.21 -6.80
C SER A 56 -3.61 9.76 -8.21
N ARG A 57 -2.35 9.76 -8.69
CA ARG A 57 -1.98 10.27 -10.03
C ARG A 57 -2.38 9.29 -11.13
N ARG A 58 -2.65 9.81 -12.33
CA ARG A 58 -2.87 8.97 -13.53
C ARG A 58 -1.60 8.31 -14.06
N THR A 59 -0.45 8.94 -13.89
CA THR A 59 0.86 8.44 -14.34
C THR A 59 1.89 8.61 -13.24
N LYS A 60 2.87 7.70 -13.19
CA LYS A 60 3.90 7.65 -12.13
C LYS A 60 3.28 7.68 -10.73
N ASN A 61 2.33 6.77 -10.52
CA ASN A 61 1.53 6.68 -9.29
C ASN A 61 2.20 5.84 -8.19
N ASN A 62 3.40 5.32 -8.42
CA ASN A 62 4.14 4.56 -7.43
C ASN A 62 5.08 5.49 -6.64
N PRO A 63 4.75 5.88 -5.38
CA PRO A 63 5.66 6.67 -4.57
C PRO A 63 6.88 5.86 -4.17
N VAL A 64 8.04 6.50 -4.12
CA VAL A 64 9.28 5.93 -3.59
C VAL A 64 9.77 6.84 -2.48
N LEU A 65 9.94 6.27 -1.28
CA LEU A 65 10.47 6.97 -0.11
C LEU A 65 12.00 6.85 -0.10
N ILE A 66 12.68 7.99 -0.13
CA ILE A 66 14.15 8.07 -0.15
C ILE A 66 14.64 8.76 1.12
N GLY A 67 15.70 8.23 1.72
CA GLY A 67 16.35 8.80 2.90
C GLY A 67 17.32 7.81 3.53
N ASP A 68 18.05 8.24 4.55
CA ASP A 68 19.05 7.42 5.24
C ASP A 68 18.42 6.21 5.97
N PRO A 69 19.19 5.15 6.26
CA PRO A 69 18.75 4.07 7.13
C PRO A 69 18.30 4.60 8.51
N GLY A 70 17.26 4.00 9.09
CA GLY A 70 16.77 4.37 10.43
C GLY A 70 15.83 5.57 10.50
N VAL A 71 15.63 6.35 9.43
CA VAL A 71 14.73 7.52 9.43
C VAL A 71 13.23 7.19 9.49
N GLY A 72 12.85 5.92 9.63
CA GLY A 72 11.45 5.51 9.77
C GLY A 72 10.66 5.42 8.46
N LYS A 73 11.31 5.12 7.32
CA LYS A 73 10.62 4.94 6.02
C LYS A 73 9.51 3.89 6.05
N THR A 74 9.68 2.84 6.87
CA THR A 74 8.69 1.76 7.05
C THR A 74 7.49 2.19 7.91
N ALA A 75 7.62 3.29 8.66
CA ALA A 75 6.55 3.84 9.48
C ALA A 75 5.68 4.87 8.71
N ILE A 76 5.94 5.10 7.43
CA ILE A 76 5.12 5.94 6.53
C ILE A 76 4.27 5.01 5.67
#